data_AF-A0A235ITZ3-F1
#
_entry.id   AF-A0A235ITZ3-F1
#
_cell.length_a   1.000
_cell.length_b   1.000
_cell.length_c   1.000
_cell.angle_alpha   90.00
_cell.angle_beta   90.00
_cell.angle_gamma   90.00
#
_symmetry.space_group_name_H-M   'P 1'
#
loop_
_entity.id
_entity.type
_entity.pdbx_description
1 polymer ?
#
loop_
_entity_poly.entity_id
_entity_poly.type
_entity_poly.pdbx_seq_one_letter_code
_entity_poly.pdbx_strand_id
1 'polypeptide(L)'
;MAGVDEAIAHHKAQGYTIIGITNQGGCDTINRNTGKPLKSLEDAIAEQQYTLELIPQLECIYFCPDMKGLTCYRVVRQGAIKIIKIEEIKDINYLFRKSGAGMIYRAAGDFEIDLTKSWMIEDEKAAIAAGVNFFWADVWRMRFTPGMYEVRQATPQQIEFLEGINLN
;
A
#
# COMPACT_ATOMS: atom_id res chain seq x y z
N MET A 1 3.21 -10.58 11.52
CA MET A 1 1.93 -11.33 11.45
C MET A 1 2.21 -12.62 10.70
N ALA A 2 1.71 -13.76 11.16
CA ALA A 2 2.07 -15.05 10.54
C ALA A 2 1.74 -15.07 9.04
N GLY A 3 2.65 -15.60 8.22
CA GLY A 3 2.49 -15.72 6.76
C GLY A 3 2.78 -14.45 5.97
N VAL A 4 2.93 -13.28 6.60
CA VAL A 4 3.20 -12.02 5.86
C VAL A 4 4.62 -12.00 5.31
N ASP A 5 5.61 -12.38 6.12
CA ASP A 5 7.02 -12.35 5.71
C ASP A 5 7.27 -13.36 4.59
N GLU A 6 6.67 -14.55 4.70
CA GLU A 6 6.71 -15.60 3.68
C GLU A 6 5.99 -15.18 2.40
N ALA A 7 4.81 -14.56 2.50
CA ALA A 7 4.07 -14.06 1.33
C ALA A 7 4.86 -13.00 0.59
N ILE A 8 5.42 -12.02 1.31
CA ILE A 8 6.24 -10.95 0.72
C ILE A 8 7.49 -11.55 0.06
N ALA A 9 8.20 -12.45 0.74
CA ALA A 9 9.38 -13.10 0.19
C ALA A 9 9.06 -13.90 -1.09
N HIS A 10 7.94 -14.61 -1.11
CA HIS A 10 7.48 -15.38 -2.26
C HIS A 10 7.24 -14.50 -3.49
N HIS A 11 6.44 -13.44 -3.35
CA HIS A 11 6.14 -12.55 -4.48
C HIS A 11 7.38 -11.76 -4.92
N LYS A 12 8.26 -11.38 -3.98
CA LYS A 12 9.55 -10.77 -4.33
C LYS A 12 10.41 -11.70 -5.19
N ALA A 13 10.45 -13.00 -4.88
CA ALA A 13 11.18 -14.00 -5.66
C ALA A 13 10.60 -14.20 -7.07
N GLN A 14 9.32 -13.91 -7.28
CA GLN A 14 8.67 -13.90 -8.60
C GLN A 14 8.90 -12.60 -9.38
N GLY A 15 9.62 -11.63 -8.82
CA GLY A 15 9.93 -10.36 -9.48
C GLY A 15 8.95 -9.22 -9.18
N TYR A 16 8.02 -9.38 -8.24
CA TYR A 16 7.17 -8.26 -7.82
C TYR A 16 7.97 -7.18 -7.08
N THR A 17 7.64 -5.92 -7.39
CA THR A 17 8.06 -4.77 -6.60
C THR A 17 7.05 -4.57 -5.47
N ILE A 18 7.51 -4.61 -4.21
CA ILE A 18 6.64 -4.52 -3.04
C ILE A 18 6.68 -3.08 -2.50
N ILE A 19 5.51 -2.44 -2.41
CA ILE A 19 5.35 -1.03 -2.06
C ILE A 19 4.26 -0.89 -1.00
N GLY A 20 4.54 -0.12 0.05
CA GLY A 20 3.55 0.19 1.09
C GLY A 20 2.73 1.43 0.72
N ILE A 21 1.42 1.40 0.98
CA ILE A 21 0.52 2.54 0.73
C ILE A 21 -0.42 2.70 1.93
N THR A 22 -0.39 3.85 2.60
CA THR A 22 -1.16 4.05 3.84
C THR A 22 -1.74 5.45 4.04
N ASN A 23 -2.89 5.54 4.71
CA ASN A 23 -3.49 6.81 5.14
C ASN A 23 -3.04 7.10 6.58
N GLN A 24 -2.41 8.25 6.83
CA GLN A 24 -1.95 8.69 8.15
C GLN A 24 -2.76 9.90 8.64
N GLY A 25 -4.09 9.79 8.65
CA GLY A 25 -5.01 10.88 8.98
C GLY A 25 -4.87 11.48 10.39
N GLY A 26 -4.15 10.81 11.30
CA GLY A 26 -3.78 11.36 12.60
C GLY A 26 -2.92 12.62 12.51
N CYS A 27 -2.24 12.84 11.38
CA CYS A 27 -1.43 14.05 11.13
C CYS A 27 -2.28 15.31 10.93
N ASP A 28 -3.51 15.18 10.47
CA ASP A 28 -4.42 16.30 10.16
C ASP A 28 -5.60 16.36 11.14
N THR A 29 -5.88 15.27 11.84
CA THR A 29 -6.91 15.23 12.87
C THR A 29 -6.44 15.95 14.13
N ILE A 30 -7.15 17.01 14.53
CA ILE A 30 -6.81 17.83 15.71
C ILE A 30 -7.38 17.21 16.99
N ASN A 31 -6.51 17.05 17.98
CA ASN A 31 -6.88 16.71 19.35
C ASN A 31 -7.53 17.93 20.03
N ARG A 32 -8.79 17.80 20.43
CA ARG A 32 -9.56 18.90 21.05
C ARG A 32 -8.99 19.38 22.38
N ASN A 33 -8.26 18.53 23.11
CA ASN A 33 -7.71 18.87 24.42
C ASN A 33 -6.39 19.64 24.31
N THR A 34 -5.60 19.39 23.26
CA THR A 34 -4.26 19.98 23.10
C THR A 34 -4.18 21.03 22.00
N GLY A 35 -5.18 21.10 21.10
CA GLY A 35 -5.17 21.96 19.92
C GLY A 35 -4.13 21.56 18.87
N LYS A 36 -3.52 20.38 18.99
CA LYS A 36 -2.46 19.87 18.10
C LYS A 36 -2.93 18.62 17.33
N PRO A 37 -2.26 18.24 16.23
CA PRO A 37 -2.49 16.95 15.57
C PRO A 37 -2.41 15.75 16.54
N LEU A 38 -3.19 14.69 16.26
CA LEU A 38 -3.15 13.42 17.01
C LEU A 38 -1.81 12.69 16.85
N LYS A 39 -1.12 12.90 15.72
CA LYS A 39 0.21 12.36 15.43
C LYS A 39 1.03 13.46 14.76
N SER A 40 2.30 13.63 15.12
CA SER A 40 3.17 14.54 14.37
C SER A 40 3.54 13.95 13.01
N LEU A 41 3.95 14.80 12.07
CA LEU A 41 4.41 14.31 10.78
C LEU A 41 5.71 13.51 10.93
N GLU A 42 6.58 13.96 11.83
CA GLU A 42 7.86 13.33 12.16
C GLU A 42 7.64 11.91 12.69
N ASP A 43 6.67 11.72 13.59
CA ASP A 43 6.32 10.39 14.11
C ASP A 43 5.75 9.50 13.00
N ALA A 44 4.93 10.05 12.09
CA ALA A 44 4.39 9.28 10.97
C ALA A 44 5.49 8.81 10.02
N ILE A 45 6.48 9.67 9.73
CA ILE A 45 7.66 9.31 8.93
C ILE A 45 8.49 8.24 9.65
N ALA A 46 8.78 8.43 10.93
CA ALA A 46 9.56 7.47 11.72
C ALA A 46 8.89 6.09 11.79
N GLU A 47 7.56 6.03 11.97
CA GLU A 47 6.79 4.79 11.92
C GLU A 47 6.93 4.06 10.58
N GLN A 48 6.92 4.80 9.47
CA GLN A 48 7.08 4.21 8.13
C GLN A 48 8.53 3.74 7.90
N GLN A 49 9.52 4.48 8.38
CA GLN A 49 10.93 4.07 8.29
C GLN A 49 11.19 2.80 9.10
N TYR A 50 10.65 2.71 10.31
CA TYR A 50 10.71 1.50 11.12
C TYR A 50 10.01 0.32 10.45
N THR A 51 8.87 0.55 9.78
CA THR A 51 8.20 -0.49 8.98
C THR A 51 9.09 -1.01 7.85
N LEU A 52 9.87 -0.13 7.19
CA LEU A 52 10.84 -0.52 6.17
C LEU A 52 12.04 -1.30 6.72
N GLU A 53 12.38 -1.14 8.00
CA GLU A 53 13.39 -1.94 8.69
C GLU A 53 12.86 -3.34 9.02
N LEU A 54 11.60 -3.42 9.48
CA LEU A 54 10.94 -4.69 9.78
C LEU A 54 10.70 -5.54 8.53
N ILE A 55 10.38 -4.91 7.39
CA ILE A 55 10.07 -5.58 6.13
C ILE A 55 11.07 -5.10 5.06
N PRO A 56 12.29 -5.65 5.02
CA PRO A 56 13.35 -5.18 4.13
C PRO A 56 13.05 -5.40 2.63
N GLN A 57 12.04 -6.18 2.29
CA GLN A 57 11.59 -6.38 0.90
C GLN A 57 10.73 -5.22 0.37
N LEU A 58 10.22 -4.35 1.24
CA LEU A 58 9.55 -3.12 0.82
C LEU A 58 10.56 -2.14 0.23
N GLU A 59 10.29 -1.65 -0.98
CA GLU A 59 11.13 -0.63 -1.63
C GLU A 59 10.95 0.75 -0.99
N CYS A 60 9.69 1.11 -0.73
CA CYS A 60 9.32 2.36 -0.07
C CYS A 60 7.88 2.28 0.44
N ILE A 61 7.49 3.29 1.22
CA ILE A 61 6.10 3.49 1.65
C ILE A 61 5.64 4.86 1.18
N TYR A 62 4.51 4.91 0.47
CA TYR A 62 3.77 6.14 0.23
C TYR A 62 2.73 6.31 1.32
N PHE A 63 2.67 7.49 1.94
CA PHE A 63 1.59 7.81 2.87
C PHE A 63 0.97 9.18 2.64
N CYS A 64 -0.34 9.27 2.87
CA CYS A 64 -1.10 10.51 2.84
C CYS A 64 -1.42 10.99 4.26
N PRO A 65 -0.84 12.12 4.75
CA PRO A 65 -1.14 12.63 6.09
C PRO A 65 -2.45 13.40 6.18
N ASP A 66 -2.87 14.06 5.09
CA ASP A 66 -4.01 14.97 5.14
C ASP A 66 -5.34 14.32 4.77
N MET A 67 -6.44 14.90 5.26
CA MET A 67 -7.79 14.43 5.01
C MET A 67 -8.29 14.80 3.61
N LYS A 68 -7.68 15.79 2.96
CA LYS A 68 -8.05 16.25 1.60
C LYS A 68 -7.39 15.43 0.49
N GLY A 69 -6.35 14.66 0.79
CA GLY A 69 -5.61 13.86 -0.18
C GLY A 69 -4.68 14.66 -1.09
N LEU A 70 -4.21 15.83 -0.66
CA LEU A 70 -3.41 16.73 -1.50
C LEU A 70 -1.90 16.54 -1.29
N THR A 71 -1.49 15.96 -0.17
CA THR A 71 -0.08 15.70 0.16
C THR A 71 0.16 14.20 0.23
N CYS A 72 1.31 13.78 -0.28
CA CYS A 72 1.85 12.44 -0.09
C CYS A 72 3.31 12.55 0.33
N TYR A 73 3.79 11.58 1.10
CA TYR A 73 5.19 11.40 1.37
C TYR A 73 5.63 10.05 0.82
N ARG A 74 6.70 10.04 0.04
CA ARG A 74 7.46 8.83 -0.26
C ARG A 74 8.54 8.67 0.79
N VAL A 75 8.42 7.64 1.62
CA VAL A 75 9.38 7.31 2.66
C VAL A 75 10.27 6.17 2.18
N VAL A 76 11.58 6.37 2.34
CA VAL A 76 12.62 5.35 2.19
C VAL A 76 13.35 5.21 3.53
N ARG A 77 14.15 4.15 3.69
CA ARG A 77 14.83 3.82 4.96
C ARG A 77 15.55 5.01 5.59
N GLN A 78 16.18 5.84 4.76
CA GLN A 78 16.99 6.99 5.19
C GLN A 78 16.48 8.32 4.62
N GLY A 79 15.16 8.49 4.52
CA GLY A 79 14.60 9.80 4.18
C GLY A 79 13.13 9.78 3.83
N ALA A 80 12.57 10.96 3.64
CA ALA A 80 11.22 11.14 3.14
C ALA A 80 11.18 12.33 2.18
N ILE A 81 10.43 12.18 1.09
CA ILE A 81 10.21 13.23 0.10
C ILE A 81 8.74 13.60 0.12
N LYS A 82 8.45 14.88 0.36
CA LYS A 82 7.10 15.43 0.25
C LYS A 82 6.72 15.61 -1.22
N ILE A 83 5.52 15.17 -1.56
CA ILE A 83 4.93 15.28 -2.89
C ILE A 83 3.59 16.00 -2.71
N ILE A 84 3.40 17.08 -3.47
CA ILE A 84 2.21 17.92 -3.36
C ILE A 84 1.48 17.87 -4.71
N LYS A 85 0.15 17.69 -4.66
CA LYS A 85 -0.73 17.91 -5.80
C LYS A 85 -1.18 19.36 -5.81
N ILE A 86 -1.16 19.97 -7.00
CA ILE A 86 -1.73 21.30 -7.24
C ILE A 86 -3.25 21.18 -7.10
N GLU A 87 -3.90 22.17 -6.49
CA GLU A 87 -5.32 22.17 -6.10
C GLU A 87 -6.31 22.00 -7.28
N GLU A 88 -5.84 22.02 -8.53
CA GLU A 88 -6.69 21.94 -9.72
C GLU A 88 -7.21 20.52 -10.05
N ILE A 89 -6.82 19.51 -9.28
CA ILE A 89 -7.31 18.13 -9.48
C ILE A 89 -8.75 18.02 -9.00
N LYS A 90 -9.68 18.00 -9.96
CA LYS A 90 -11.13 17.82 -9.71
C LYS A 90 -11.54 16.36 -9.53
N ASP A 91 -10.76 15.42 -10.06
CA ASP A 91 -11.07 14.00 -9.99
C ASP A 91 -10.53 13.39 -8.70
N ILE A 92 -11.46 12.96 -7.85
CA ILE A 92 -11.20 12.35 -6.54
C ILE A 92 -10.35 11.08 -6.64
N ASN A 93 -10.39 10.37 -7.77
CA ASN A 93 -9.58 9.17 -7.99
C ASN A 93 -8.09 9.49 -8.04
N TYR A 94 -7.71 10.73 -8.36
CA TYR A 94 -6.33 11.15 -8.38
C TYR A 94 -5.86 11.67 -7.02
N LEU A 95 -6.69 11.74 -5.99
CA LEU A 95 -6.24 12.15 -4.65
C LEU A 95 -5.32 11.09 -4.04
N PHE A 96 -4.36 11.53 -3.22
CA PHE A 96 -3.43 10.63 -2.54
C PHE A 96 -4.11 9.83 -1.44
N ARG A 97 -5.09 10.41 -0.73
CA ARG A 97 -5.79 9.73 0.35
C ARG A 97 -6.67 8.62 -0.21
N LYS A 98 -6.48 7.38 0.25
CA LYS A 98 -7.38 6.26 -0.08
C LYS A 98 -8.80 6.58 0.41
N SER A 99 -9.85 6.31 -0.36
CA SER A 99 -9.90 5.43 -1.53
C SER A 99 -9.44 6.02 -2.88
N GLY A 100 -8.88 7.24 -2.92
CA GLY A 100 -8.18 7.73 -4.11
C GLY A 100 -6.95 6.87 -4.45
N ALA A 101 -6.56 6.89 -5.72
CA ALA A 101 -5.47 6.11 -6.31
C ALA A 101 -4.18 6.90 -6.52
N GLY A 102 -4.10 8.15 -6.07
CA GLY A 102 -2.95 9.03 -6.31
C GLY A 102 -1.62 8.46 -5.81
N MET A 103 -1.61 7.73 -4.70
CA MET A 103 -0.39 7.06 -4.20
C MET A 103 0.01 5.88 -5.10
N ILE A 104 -0.95 5.12 -5.63
CA ILE A 104 -0.72 4.00 -6.54
C ILE A 104 -0.17 4.52 -7.88
N TYR A 105 -0.77 5.57 -8.44
CA TYR A 105 -0.27 6.20 -9.68
C TYR A 105 1.13 6.79 -9.51
N ARG A 106 1.41 7.36 -8.33
CA ARG A 106 2.76 7.86 -8.04
C ARG A 106 3.78 6.72 -8.00
N ALA A 107 3.46 5.63 -7.32
CA ALA A 107 4.29 4.43 -7.30
C ALA A 107 4.52 3.88 -8.71
N ALA A 108 3.47 3.81 -9.55
CA ALA A 108 3.61 3.33 -10.91
C ALA A 108 4.54 4.19 -11.76
N GLY A 109 4.48 5.51 -11.62
CA GLY A 109 5.40 6.42 -12.31
C GLY A 109 6.84 6.34 -11.79
N ASP A 110 7.04 6.24 -10.47
CA ASP A 110 8.38 6.19 -9.87
C ASP A 110 9.13 4.87 -10.17
N PHE A 111 8.40 3.77 -10.46
CA PHE A 111 8.95 2.43 -10.65
C PHE A 111 8.59 1.79 -12.00
N GLU A 112 8.00 2.53 -12.93
CA GLU A 112 7.57 2.06 -14.27
C GLU A 112 6.69 0.79 -14.21
N ILE A 113 5.73 0.76 -13.28
CA ILE A 113 4.90 -0.43 -12.99
C ILE A 113 3.71 -0.54 -13.95
N ASP A 114 3.50 -1.74 -14.48
CA ASP A 114 2.26 -2.11 -15.17
C ASP A 114 1.13 -2.39 -14.17
N LEU A 115 0.20 -1.43 -14.06
CA LEU A 115 -0.94 -1.52 -13.14
C LEU A 115 -1.89 -2.70 -13.46
N THR A 116 -1.96 -3.14 -14.72
CA THR A 116 -2.85 -4.25 -15.12
C THR A 116 -2.39 -5.60 -14.56
N LYS A 117 -1.11 -5.69 -14.21
CA LYS A 117 -0.47 -6.87 -13.59
C LYS A 117 -0.21 -6.68 -12.09
N SER A 118 -0.64 -5.55 -11.55
CA SER A 118 -0.42 -5.19 -10.16
C SER A 118 -1.56 -5.66 -9.27
N TRP A 119 -1.27 -5.84 -7.99
CA TRP A 119 -2.22 -6.29 -6.97
C TRP A 119 -2.21 -5.34 -5.77
N MET A 120 -3.38 -4.93 -5.32
CA MET A 120 -3.59 -4.22 -4.06
C MET A 120 -4.06 -5.20 -3.00
N ILE A 121 -3.38 -5.18 -1.84
CA ILE A 121 -3.71 -6.01 -0.69
C ILE A 121 -4.45 -5.14 0.36
N GLU A 122 -5.59 -5.63 0.85
CA GLU A 122 -6.41 -5.04 1.96
C GLU A 122 -7.35 -3.87 1.63
N ASP A 123 -7.20 -3.15 0.52
CA ASP A 123 -8.05 -1.98 0.19
C ASP A 123 -8.70 -2.06 -1.20
N GLU A 124 -9.88 -2.66 -1.28
CA GLU A 124 -10.63 -2.90 -2.52
C GLU A 124 -10.99 -1.60 -3.25
N LYS A 125 -11.40 -0.56 -2.50
CA LYS A 125 -11.84 0.70 -3.11
C LYS A 125 -10.68 1.43 -3.77
N ALA A 126 -9.51 1.44 -3.13
CA ALA A 126 -8.29 1.97 -3.74
C ALA A 126 -7.87 1.13 -4.96
N ALA A 127 -8.03 -0.19 -4.90
CA ALA A 127 -7.75 -1.08 -6.02
C ALA A 127 -8.61 -0.75 -7.26
N ILE A 128 -9.93 -0.64 -7.05
CA ILE A 128 -10.91 -0.26 -8.08
C ILE A 128 -10.58 1.12 -8.65
N ALA A 129 -10.31 2.11 -7.79
CA ALA A 129 -9.98 3.45 -8.24
C ALA A 129 -8.70 3.48 -9.11
N ALA A 130 -7.72 2.62 -8.82
CA ALA A 130 -6.49 2.53 -9.58
C ALA A 130 -6.58 1.62 -10.82
N GLY A 131 -7.63 0.80 -10.93
CA GLY A 131 -7.74 -0.23 -11.97
C GLY A 131 -6.72 -1.36 -11.80
N VAL A 132 -6.34 -1.70 -10.57
CA VAL A 132 -5.44 -2.82 -10.25
C VAL A 132 -6.23 -4.02 -9.73
N ASN A 133 -5.63 -5.21 -9.78
CA ASN A 133 -6.23 -6.41 -9.19
C ASN A 133 -6.30 -6.27 -7.66
N PHE A 134 -7.21 -7.00 -7.03
CA PHE A 134 -7.45 -6.92 -5.59
C PHE A 134 -7.37 -8.28 -4.90
N PHE A 135 -6.76 -8.29 -3.73
CA PHE A 135 -6.75 -9.44 -2.83
C PHE A 135 -6.99 -9.03 -1.38
N TRP A 136 -7.83 -9.78 -0.67
CA TRP A 136 -7.96 -9.63 0.77
C TRP A 136 -6.70 -10.13 1.49
N ALA A 137 -6.20 -9.33 2.43
CA ALA A 137 -4.92 -9.61 3.09
C ALA A 137 -4.92 -10.87 3.94
N ASP A 138 -6.06 -11.22 4.52
CA ASP A 138 -6.26 -12.46 5.27
C ASP A 138 -6.15 -13.69 4.37
N VAL A 139 -6.86 -13.71 3.24
CA VAL A 139 -6.78 -14.81 2.27
C VAL A 139 -5.37 -14.90 1.68
N TRP A 140 -4.78 -13.76 1.32
CA TRP A 140 -3.43 -13.70 0.77
C TRP A 140 -2.38 -14.30 1.72
N ARG A 141 -2.36 -13.88 3.00
CA ARG A 141 -1.35 -14.39 3.96
C ARG A 141 -1.64 -15.81 4.46
N MET A 142 -2.92 -16.23 4.51
CA MET A 142 -3.29 -17.58 4.94
C MET A 142 -2.67 -18.68 4.08
N ARG A 143 -2.42 -18.40 2.80
CA ARG A 143 -1.71 -19.32 1.91
C ARG A 143 -0.29 -19.66 2.40
N PHE A 144 0.31 -18.77 3.18
CA PHE A 144 1.70 -18.87 3.64
C PHE A 144 1.82 -19.16 5.14
N THR A 145 0.70 -19.31 5.86
CA THR A 145 0.73 -19.75 7.26
C THR A 145 0.87 -21.27 7.37
N PRO A 146 1.69 -21.80 8.29
CA PRO A 146 1.80 -23.23 8.52
C PRO A 146 0.46 -23.88 8.91
N GLY A 147 0.02 -24.88 8.14
CA GLY A 147 -1.25 -25.60 8.37
C GLY A 147 -2.03 -25.82 7.07
N MET A 148 -2.97 -26.76 7.07
CA MET A 148 -3.90 -26.93 5.96
C MET A 148 -5.00 -25.86 6.05
N TYR A 149 -4.89 -24.83 5.22
CA TYR A 149 -5.96 -23.86 5.02
C TYR A 149 -6.53 -24.05 3.62
N GLU A 150 -7.81 -24.44 3.53
CA GLU A 150 -8.51 -24.38 2.26
C GLU A 150 -8.73 -22.90 1.89
N VAL A 151 -8.14 -22.46 0.80
CA VAL A 151 -8.48 -21.17 0.17
C VAL A 151 -9.86 -21.34 -0.47
N ARG A 152 -10.92 -21.20 0.34
CA ARG A 152 -12.27 -21.59 -0.08
C ARG A 152 -12.90 -20.68 -1.15
N GLN A 153 -12.28 -19.55 -1.51
CA GLN A 153 -12.84 -18.57 -2.44
C GLN A 153 -11.74 -17.76 -3.16
N ALA A 154 -10.92 -18.39 -4.01
CA ALA A 154 -10.02 -17.67 -4.92
C ALA A 154 -10.46 -17.83 -6.38
N THR A 155 -10.43 -16.74 -7.15
CA THR A 155 -10.59 -16.81 -8.61
C THR A 155 -9.37 -17.47 -9.27
N PRO A 156 -9.47 -17.94 -10.52
CA PRO A 156 -8.30 -18.46 -11.23
C PRO A 156 -7.12 -17.47 -11.27
N GLN A 157 -7.37 -16.18 -11.52
CA GLN A 157 -6.29 -15.16 -11.50
C GLN A 157 -5.66 -15.01 -10.11
N GLN A 158 -6.47 -15.15 -9.07
CA GLN A 158 -5.98 -15.10 -7.69
C GLN A 158 -5.11 -16.34 -7.35
N ILE A 159 -5.46 -17.51 -7.88
CA ILE A 159 -4.64 -18.72 -7.73
C ILE A 159 -3.33 -18.56 -8.51
N GLU A 160 -3.38 -18.09 -9.76
CA GLU A 160 -2.19 -17.80 -10.58
C GLU A 160 -1.24 -16.84 -9.85
N PHE A 161 -1.78 -15.77 -9.28
CA PHE A 161 -1.02 -14.82 -8.46
C PHE A 161 -0.39 -15.47 -7.22
N LEU A 162 -1.16 -16.24 -6.46
CA LEU A 162 -0.66 -16.88 -5.23
C LEU A 162 0.41 -17.93 -5.49
N GLU A 163 0.31 -18.67 -6.60
CA GLU A 163 1.19 -19.79 -6.89
C GLU A 163 2.35 -19.40 -7.83
N GLY A 164 2.28 -18.24 -8.49
CA GLY A 164 3.26 -17.83 -9.50
C GLY A 164 3.24 -18.69 -10.75
N ILE A 165 2.06 -19.24 -11.09
CA ILE A 165 1.87 -20.14 -12.24
C ILE A 165 0.91 -19.51 -13.24
N ASN A 166 0.95 -19.98 -14.49
CA ASN A 166 -0.06 -19.69 -15.49
C ASN A 166 -0.94 -20.92 -15.65
N LEU A 167 -2.26 -20.78 -15.45
CA LEU A 167 -3.21 -21.89 -15.57
C LEU A 167 -3.79 -22.03 -16.99
N ASN A 168 -3.36 -21.19 -17.93
CA ASN A 168 -3.80 -21.17 -19.33
C ASN A 168 -2.87 -21.94 -20.27
#